data_AF-A0A133S0N3-F1
#
_entry.id   AF-A0A133S0N3-F1
#
_cell.length_a   1.000
_cell.length_b   1.000
_cell.length_c   1.000
_cell.angle_alpha   90.00
_cell.angle_beta   90.00
_cell.angle_gamma   90.00
#
_symmetry.space_group_name_H-M   'P 1'
#
loop_
_entity.id
_entity.type
_entity.pdbx_description
1 polymer ?
#
loop_
_entity_poly.entity_id
_entity_poly.type
_entity_poly.pdbx_seq_one_letter_code
_entity_poly.pdbx_strand_id
1 'polypeptide(L)'
;MDIMTLNIISRKEIDLLKNKVNTFVNSLDGIENEDITFIIKKIIFFKILTDPAYKNLNIFFSRLISDLYCILDCINKGEIRYYFFNYRSFIENYLRLLMNVTVEENHITQDVFLQFKKKFISEFSSELILTEDEYSLIRSEYRKSCEYVHGGDILNDDLIFVFDDFRNKKMNNKRKKIEKIKQILKIFNRLLLFENYNFINGKFHRRKISLEYLCGKHYRNQLDSIVENRGLNKYSKQEKTMSKKLTFQEIILTLQQFWNDQGCMLMQAYDNEKGAGTMSPYTFLRAIGPEPWNAAYVEPSRRPADGRYGENPNRLYQHHQFQVVMKPSPSNIQELYLESLEKLGINPLEHDIRFVEDNWENPSTGSAGLGWEVWLDGMEITQFTYFQQVGGLATGPVTAEVTYGLERLASYIQEVDSVYDIEWADGVKYGEIFIQPEYEHSKYSFEISDQEMLLENFDKFEKEAGRALEEGLVHPAYDYVLKCSHTFNLLDARGAVSVTERAGYIARIRNLARVVAKTFVAERKRLGYPLLDEATRAKLLAEDAE
;
A
#
# COMPACT_ATOMS: atom_id res chain seq x y z
N MET A 1 23.40 -4.35 7.96
CA MET A 1 23.02 -5.68 7.42
C MET A 1 24.15 -6.13 6.52
N ASP A 2 24.83 -7.21 6.86
CA ASP A 2 26.01 -7.64 6.10
C ASP A 2 25.60 -7.94 4.65
N ILE A 3 26.47 -7.64 3.68
CA ILE A 3 26.17 -7.78 2.23
C ILE A 3 25.69 -9.21 1.90
N MET A 4 26.04 -10.19 2.73
CA MET A 4 25.54 -11.56 2.64
C MET A 4 24.02 -11.69 2.86
N THR A 5 23.41 -10.95 3.79
CA THR A 5 21.98 -11.15 4.15
C THR A 5 21.02 -10.53 3.13
N LEU A 6 21.33 -9.34 2.59
CA LEU A 6 20.62 -8.76 1.43
C LEU A 6 20.72 -9.68 0.20
N ASN A 7 21.88 -10.32 0.01
CA ASN A 7 22.06 -11.34 -1.01
C ASN A 7 21.21 -12.59 -0.75
N ILE A 8 20.89 -12.95 0.50
CA ILE A 8 20.08 -14.14 0.82
C ILE A 8 18.59 -13.89 0.55
N ILE A 9 18.05 -12.71 0.94
CA ILE A 9 16.63 -12.37 0.70
C ILE A 9 16.37 -12.23 -0.80
N SER A 10 17.23 -11.50 -1.52
CA SER A 10 17.15 -11.39 -2.99
C SER A 10 17.33 -12.75 -3.68
N ARG A 11 18.17 -13.65 -3.15
CA ARG A 11 18.29 -15.03 -3.67
C ARG A 11 17.00 -15.83 -3.50
N LYS A 12 16.37 -15.82 -2.32
CA LYS A 12 15.10 -16.53 -2.09
C LYS A 12 13.98 -16.03 -3.02
N GLU A 13 13.86 -14.71 -3.18
CA GLU A 13 12.86 -14.13 -4.09
C GLU A 13 13.15 -14.52 -5.55
N ILE A 14 14.41 -14.43 -5.97
CA ILE A 14 14.83 -14.85 -7.32
C ILE A 14 14.60 -16.34 -7.55
N ASP A 15 14.86 -17.18 -6.55
CA ASP A 15 14.65 -18.62 -6.67
C ASP A 15 13.16 -18.94 -6.76
N LEU A 16 12.29 -18.22 -6.02
CA LEU A 16 10.84 -18.32 -6.20
C LEU A 16 10.41 -17.88 -7.61
N LEU A 17 10.97 -16.80 -8.15
CA LEU A 17 10.67 -16.33 -9.51
C LEU A 17 11.16 -17.34 -10.56
N LYS A 18 12.37 -17.89 -10.41
CA LYS A 18 12.89 -18.96 -11.27
C LYS A 18 12.01 -20.19 -11.22
N ASN A 19 11.58 -20.61 -10.03
CA ASN A 19 10.66 -21.74 -9.89
C ASN A 19 9.35 -21.47 -10.62
N LYS A 20 8.72 -20.31 -10.44
CA LYS A 20 7.50 -19.92 -11.17
C LYS A 20 7.68 -19.94 -12.68
N VAL A 21 8.80 -19.40 -13.18
CA VAL A 21 9.14 -19.42 -14.61
C VAL A 21 9.28 -20.86 -15.09
N ASN A 22 10.08 -21.68 -14.40
CA ASN A 22 10.35 -23.07 -14.77
C ASN A 22 9.09 -23.93 -14.75
N THR A 23 8.25 -23.81 -13.72
CA THR A 23 6.97 -24.53 -13.63
C THR A 23 6.09 -24.24 -14.83
N PHE A 24 6.02 -22.98 -15.27
CA PHE A 24 5.20 -22.60 -16.41
C PHE A 24 5.86 -23.00 -17.75
N VAL A 25 7.17 -22.81 -17.92
CA VAL A 25 7.88 -23.31 -19.11
C VAL A 25 7.65 -24.81 -19.28
N ASN A 26 7.77 -25.59 -18.21
CA ASN A 26 7.58 -27.04 -18.23
C ASN A 26 6.13 -27.48 -18.46
N SER A 27 5.15 -26.58 -18.31
CA SER A 27 3.73 -26.91 -18.61
C SER A 27 3.37 -26.70 -20.08
N LEU A 28 4.29 -26.21 -20.91
CA LEU A 28 4.06 -25.94 -22.33
C LEU A 28 4.80 -26.99 -23.18
N ASP A 29 4.06 -28.02 -23.62
CA ASP A 29 4.58 -29.02 -24.54
C ASP A 29 4.83 -28.43 -25.95
N GLY A 30 5.85 -28.92 -26.67
CA GLY A 30 5.99 -28.67 -28.11
C GLY A 30 6.62 -27.33 -28.55
N ILE A 31 7.21 -26.56 -27.64
CA ILE A 31 7.99 -25.35 -27.93
C ILE A 31 9.33 -25.42 -27.18
N GLU A 32 10.44 -25.00 -27.79
CA GLU A 32 11.74 -24.96 -27.11
C GLU A 32 11.70 -24.00 -25.90
N ASN A 33 12.12 -24.50 -24.74
CA ASN A 33 12.04 -23.81 -23.45
C ASN A 33 12.72 -22.43 -23.42
N GLU A 34 13.82 -22.27 -24.15
CA GLU A 34 14.59 -21.02 -24.19
C GLU A 34 13.84 -19.90 -24.93
N ASP A 35 13.00 -20.24 -25.91
CA ASP A 35 12.31 -19.27 -26.76
C ASP A 35 11.14 -18.59 -26.02
N ILE A 36 10.44 -19.32 -25.13
CA ILE A 36 9.24 -18.84 -24.40
C ILE A 36 9.55 -18.24 -23.03
N THR A 37 10.70 -18.55 -22.45
CA THR A 37 11.12 -18.05 -21.12
C THR A 37 11.05 -16.52 -21.05
N PHE A 38 11.45 -15.82 -22.11
CA PHE A 38 11.38 -14.36 -22.17
C PHE A 38 9.93 -13.85 -22.03
N ILE A 39 8.98 -14.48 -22.73
CA ILE A 39 7.56 -14.07 -22.71
C ILE A 39 6.96 -14.33 -21.34
N ILE A 40 7.25 -15.49 -20.74
CA ILE A 40 6.76 -15.85 -19.39
C ILE A 40 7.27 -14.88 -18.34
N LYS A 41 8.54 -14.47 -18.39
CA LYS A 41 9.07 -13.42 -17.51
C LYS A 41 8.29 -12.11 -17.64
N LYS A 42 7.84 -11.73 -18.84
CA LYS A 42 7.00 -10.54 -19.05
C LYS A 42 5.59 -10.69 -18.50
N ILE A 43 5.00 -11.88 -18.61
CA ILE A 43 3.72 -12.18 -17.95
C ILE A 43 3.84 -11.98 -16.43
N ILE A 44 4.89 -12.51 -15.81
CA ILE A 44 5.14 -12.35 -14.38
C ILE A 44 5.38 -10.88 -14.02
N PHE A 45 6.15 -10.15 -14.83
CA PHE A 45 6.36 -8.71 -14.67
C PHE A 45 5.03 -7.93 -14.66
N PHE A 46 4.15 -8.13 -15.64
CA PHE A 46 2.83 -7.48 -15.67
C PHE A 46 1.94 -7.89 -14.50
N LYS A 47 2.04 -9.15 -14.04
CA LYS A 47 1.31 -9.62 -12.87
C LYS A 47 1.74 -8.92 -11.59
N ILE A 48 3.03 -8.61 -11.44
CA ILE A 48 3.55 -7.80 -10.32
C ILE A 48 3.08 -6.35 -10.41
N LEU A 49 2.94 -5.81 -11.63
CA LEU A 49 2.43 -4.46 -11.86
C LEU A 49 0.91 -4.32 -11.66
N THR A 50 0.17 -5.42 -11.55
CA THR A 50 -1.27 -5.35 -11.26
C THR A 50 -1.46 -5.01 -9.78
N ASP A 51 -2.11 -3.89 -9.49
CA ASP A 51 -2.31 -3.34 -8.15
C ASP A 51 -3.77 -2.90 -7.96
N PRO A 52 -4.56 -3.53 -7.06
CA PRO A 52 -5.97 -3.19 -6.82
C PRO A 52 -6.29 -1.70 -6.66
N ALA A 53 -5.34 -0.88 -6.19
CA ALA A 53 -5.50 0.57 -6.05
C ALA A 53 -5.59 1.31 -7.41
N TYR A 54 -5.14 0.72 -8.52
CA TYR A 54 -5.03 1.35 -9.84
C TYR A 54 -5.95 0.71 -10.88
N LYS A 55 -7.27 0.81 -10.70
CA LYS A 55 -8.29 0.17 -11.56
C LYS A 55 -8.08 0.39 -13.07
N ASN A 56 -7.72 1.61 -13.49
CA ASN A 56 -7.52 1.95 -14.90
C ASN A 56 -6.24 1.36 -15.52
N LEU A 57 -5.14 1.23 -14.77
CA LEU A 57 -3.93 0.55 -15.29
C LEU A 57 -4.09 -0.98 -15.26
N ASN A 58 -4.74 -1.51 -14.22
CA ASN A 58 -4.93 -2.94 -14.04
C ASN A 58 -5.65 -3.62 -15.20
N ILE A 59 -6.63 -2.93 -15.79
CA ILE A 59 -7.40 -3.51 -16.89
C ILE A 59 -6.50 -3.83 -18.08
N PHE A 60 -5.51 -2.97 -18.37
CA PHE A 60 -4.58 -3.19 -19.47
C PHE A 60 -3.54 -4.26 -19.15
N PHE A 61 -2.95 -4.27 -17.96
CA PHE A 61 -2.02 -5.34 -17.57
C PHE A 61 -2.70 -6.71 -17.58
N SER A 62 -3.93 -6.80 -17.09
CA SER A 62 -4.72 -8.04 -17.12
C SER A 62 -4.99 -8.51 -18.55
N ARG A 63 -5.32 -7.59 -19.46
CA ARG A 63 -5.52 -7.89 -20.89
C ARG A 63 -4.23 -8.35 -21.55
N LEU A 64 -3.11 -7.65 -21.33
CA LEU A 64 -1.79 -8.03 -21.86
C LEU A 64 -1.37 -9.42 -21.39
N ILE A 65 -1.62 -9.75 -20.12
CA ILE A 65 -1.40 -11.09 -19.58
C ILE A 65 -2.24 -12.13 -20.33
N SER A 66 -3.55 -11.86 -20.47
CA SER A 66 -4.48 -12.74 -21.18
C SER A 66 -4.08 -12.94 -22.64
N ASP A 67 -3.76 -11.87 -23.36
CA ASP A 67 -3.35 -11.90 -24.75
C ASP A 67 -2.09 -12.77 -24.93
N LEU A 68 -1.09 -12.61 -24.06
CA LEU A 68 0.14 -13.42 -24.11
C LEU A 68 -0.11 -14.90 -23.81
N TYR A 69 -0.99 -15.23 -22.85
CA TYR A 69 -1.41 -16.62 -22.61
C TYR A 69 -2.05 -17.23 -23.86
N CYS A 70 -3.03 -16.54 -24.46
CA CYS A 70 -3.71 -17.01 -25.66
C CYS A 70 -2.76 -17.15 -26.86
N ILE A 71 -1.83 -16.20 -27.04
CA ILE A 71 -0.82 -16.28 -28.11
C ILE A 71 0.05 -17.53 -27.95
N LEU A 72 0.54 -17.82 -26.73
CA LEU A 72 1.35 -19.02 -26.48
C LEU A 72 0.57 -20.30 -26.75
N ASP A 73 -0.70 -20.37 -26.33
CA ASP A 73 -1.57 -21.52 -26.61
C ASP A 73 -1.83 -21.71 -28.11
N CYS A 74 -2.09 -20.63 -28.85
CA CYS A 74 -2.24 -20.69 -30.31
C CYS A 74 -0.95 -21.14 -31.02
N ILE A 75 0.23 -20.74 -30.55
CA ILE A 75 1.51 -21.24 -31.08
C ILE A 75 1.64 -22.73 -30.81
N ASN A 76 1.29 -23.18 -29.60
CA ASN A 76 1.34 -24.59 -29.24
C ASN A 76 0.42 -25.42 -30.17
N LYS A 77 -0.84 -25.03 -30.31
CA LYS A 77 -1.85 -25.69 -31.17
C LYS A 77 -1.64 -25.51 -32.67
N GLY A 78 -0.76 -24.59 -33.07
CA GLY A 78 -0.48 -24.27 -34.47
C GLY A 78 -1.63 -23.49 -35.15
N GLU A 79 -2.37 -22.71 -34.39
CA GLU A 79 -3.56 -21.95 -34.81
C GLU A 79 -3.19 -20.54 -35.30
N ILE A 80 -2.87 -20.40 -36.58
CA ILE A 80 -2.31 -19.15 -37.12
C ILE A 80 -3.28 -17.96 -37.08
N ARG A 81 -4.58 -18.20 -37.27
CA ARG A 81 -5.59 -17.12 -37.29
C ARG A 81 -5.83 -16.57 -35.89
N TYR A 82 -6.06 -17.45 -34.91
CA TYR A 82 -6.22 -17.07 -33.51
C TYR A 82 -4.94 -16.45 -32.94
N TYR A 83 -3.76 -16.89 -33.39
CA TYR A 83 -2.51 -16.19 -33.10
C TYR A 83 -2.58 -14.71 -33.51
N PHE A 84 -2.95 -14.41 -34.76
CA PHE A 84 -2.98 -13.02 -35.24
C PHE A 84 -4.11 -12.21 -34.62
N PHE A 85 -5.23 -12.85 -34.26
CA PHE A 85 -6.30 -12.21 -33.48
C PHE A 85 -5.79 -11.72 -32.13
N ASN A 86 -5.17 -12.61 -31.34
CA ASN A 86 -4.64 -12.25 -30.03
C ASN A 86 -3.42 -11.31 -30.14
N TYR A 87 -2.59 -11.47 -31.18
CA TYR A 87 -1.44 -10.60 -31.41
C TYR A 87 -1.84 -9.17 -31.79
N ARG A 88 -2.95 -9.01 -32.52
CA ARG A 88 -3.58 -7.71 -32.74
C ARG A 88 -4.05 -7.11 -31.41
N SER A 89 -4.86 -7.84 -30.64
CA SER A 89 -5.36 -7.42 -29.31
C SER A 89 -4.22 -6.97 -28.41
N PHE A 90 -3.14 -7.76 -28.37
CA PHE A 90 -1.92 -7.45 -27.62
C PHE A 90 -1.31 -6.10 -28.01
N ILE A 91 -1.10 -5.84 -29.31
CA ILE A 91 -0.56 -4.57 -29.79
C ILE A 91 -1.49 -3.42 -29.43
N GLU A 92 -2.80 -3.59 -29.61
CA GLU A 92 -3.77 -2.54 -29.32
C GLU A 92 -3.83 -2.18 -27.83
N ASN A 93 -3.90 -3.18 -26.94
CA ASN A 93 -3.94 -2.95 -25.50
C ASN A 93 -2.64 -2.28 -25.00
N TYR A 94 -1.50 -2.60 -25.60
CA TYR A 94 -0.24 -1.93 -25.28
C TYR A 94 -0.25 -0.46 -25.70
N LEU A 95 -0.75 -0.15 -26.90
CA LEU A 95 -0.89 1.23 -27.36
C LEU A 95 -1.86 2.02 -26.46
N ARG A 96 -2.99 1.43 -26.05
CA ARG A 96 -3.93 2.07 -25.11
C ARG A 96 -3.26 2.39 -23.77
N LEU A 97 -2.46 1.45 -23.24
CA LEU A 97 -1.70 1.64 -22.01
C LEU A 97 -0.72 2.80 -22.12
N LEU A 98 0.05 2.88 -23.21
CA LEU A 98 1.07 3.93 -23.40
C LEU A 98 0.48 5.31 -23.75
N MET A 99 -0.69 5.34 -24.36
CA MET A 99 -1.38 6.56 -24.77
C MET A 99 -2.44 7.03 -23.76
N ASN A 100 -2.69 6.25 -22.70
CA ASN A 100 -3.72 6.49 -21.69
C ASN A 100 -5.13 6.69 -22.31
N VAL A 101 -5.45 5.91 -23.34
CA VAL A 101 -6.74 5.96 -24.05
C VAL A 101 -7.73 5.02 -23.37
N THR A 102 -8.95 5.50 -23.09
CA THR A 102 -9.99 4.72 -22.40
C THR A 102 -10.49 3.55 -23.26
N VAL A 103 -11.11 2.56 -22.61
CA VAL A 103 -11.64 1.35 -23.25
C VAL A 103 -12.85 1.64 -24.16
N GLU A 104 -13.42 2.85 -24.07
CA GLU A 104 -14.65 3.26 -24.74
C GLU A 104 -14.45 3.54 -26.24
N GLU A 105 -13.20 3.68 -26.71
CA GLU A 105 -12.89 3.76 -28.14
C GLU A 105 -12.80 2.35 -28.76
N ASN A 106 -13.79 2.03 -29.60
CA ASN A 106 -14.00 0.70 -30.16
C ASN A 106 -12.80 0.14 -30.96
N HIS A 107 -11.90 0.99 -31.51
CA HIS A 107 -10.75 0.54 -32.32
C HIS A 107 -9.54 1.48 -32.21
N ILE A 108 -8.32 0.94 -32.30
CA ILE A 108 -7.11 1.74 -32.55
C ILE A 108 -7.19 2.32 -33.95
N THR A 109 -7.42 3.62 -34.04
CA THR A 109 -7.52 4.33 -35.32
C THR A 109 -6.12 4.65 -35.86
N GLN A 110 -6.08 5.03 -37.14
CA GLN A 110 -4.87 5.59 -37.76
C GLN A 110 -4.36 6.84 -37.01
N ASP A 111 -5.27 7.55 -36.33
CA ASP A 111 -4.95 8.72 -35.51
C ASP A 111 -4.16 8.32 -34.26
N VAL A 112 -4.53 7.25 -33.56
CA VAL A 112 -3.77 6.73 -32.39
C VAL A 112 -2.33 6.37 -32.78
N PHE A 113 -2.12 5.78 -33.96
CA PHE A 113 -0.77 5.50 -34.46
C PHE A 113 0.03 6.76 -34.81
N LEU A 114 -0.65 7.83 -35.25
CA LEU A 114 -0.01 9.11 -35.54
C LEU A 114 0.35 9.84 -34.24
N GLN A 115 -0.54 9.84 -33.25
CA GLN A 115 -0.29 10.37 -31.91
C GLN A 115 0.84 9.61 -31.21
N PHE A 116 0.83 8.27 -31.28
CA PHE A 116 1.91 7.42 -30.76
C PHE A 116 3.26 7.76 -31.39
N LYS A 117 3.30 7.92 -32.71
CA LYS A 117 4.50 8.36 -33.44
C LYS A 117 4.95 9.75 -32.97
N LYS A 118 4.02 10.70 -32.86
CA LYS A 118 4.31 12.07 -32.45
C LYS A 118 4.91 12.09 -31.03
N LYS A 119 4.26 11.41 -30.09
CA LYS A 119 4.68 11.29 -28.69
C LYS A 119 6.10 10.74 -28.61
N PHE A 120 6.35 9.53 -29.12
CA PHE A 120 7.61 8.82 -28.86
C PHE A 120 8.75 9.08 -29.85
N ILE A 121 8.50 9.67 -31.02
CA ILE A 121 9.55 10.02 -32.00
C ILE A 121 9.80 11.53 -32.06
N SER A 122 8.76 12.37 -32.04
CA SER A 122 8.93 13.82 -32.33
C SER A 122 9.01 14.72 -31.09
N GLU A 123 8.33 14.39 -29.99
CA GLU A 123 8.29 15.22 -28.78
C GLU A 123 9.49 14.92 -27.84
N PHE A 124 9.92 13.67 -27.76
CA PHE A 124 11.11 13.26 -27.00
C PHE A 124 12.30 13.09 -27.94
N SER A 125 12.88 14.21 -28.39
CA SER A 125 13.98 14.31 -29.36
C SER A 125 15.35 13.78 -28.88
N SER A 126 15.38 12.59 -28.26
CA SER A 126 16.61 11.82 -28.03
C SER A 126 16.49 10.47 -28.75
N GLU A 127 17.52 10.08 -29.50
CA GLU A 127 17.59 8.90 -30.39
C GLU A 127 17.39 7.52 -29.70
N LEU A 128 16.85 7.46 -28.49
CA LEU A 128 16.93 6.31 -27.58
C LEU A 128 15.58 5.69 -27.16
N ILE A 129 14.43 6.26 -27.55
CA ILE A 129 13.11 5.81 -27.03
C ILE A 129 12.32 4.95 -28.03
N LEU A 130 12.03 5.44 -29.24
CA LEU A 130 11.41 4.70 -30.34
C LEU A 130 12.02 5.12 -31.68
N THR A 131 12.51 4.18 -32.48
CA THR A 131 13.04 4.49 -33.82
C THR A 131 11.96 4.39 -34.91
N GLU A 132 12.19 5.01 -36.07
CA GLU A 132 11.31 4.87 -37.24
C GLU A 132 11.20 3.42 -37.72
N ASP A 133 12.27 2.63 -37.61
CA ASP A 133 12.27 1.21 -37.95
C ASP A 133 11.43 0.39 -36.97
N GLU A 134 11.54 0.66 -35.67
CA GLU A 134 10.72 0.01 -34.63
C GLU A 134 9.24 0.37 -34.76
N TYR A 135 8.93 1.64 -35.04
CA TYR A 135 7.57 2.09 -35.35
C TYR A 135 7.03 1.38 -36.60
N SER A 136 7.81 1.32 -37.67
CA SER A 136 7.46 0.65 -38.92
C SER A 136 7.21 -0.84 -38.69
N LEU A 137 8.02 -1.48 -37.83
CA LEU A 137 7.82 -2.85 -37.42
C LEU A 137 6.47 -3.04 -36.70
N ILE A 138 6.17 -2.26 -35.66
CA ILE A 138 4.88 -2.34 -34.93
C ILE A 138 3.71 -2.18 -35.90
N ARG A 139 3.77 -1.16 -36.76
CA ARG A 139 2.70 -0.88 -37.74
C ARG A 139 2.54 -2.00 -38.76
N SER A 140 3.63 -2.59 -39.23
CA SER A 140 3.60 -3.70 -40.19
C SER A 140 3.00 -4.97 -39.58
N GLU A 141 3.34 -5.30 -38.34
CA GLU A 141 2.82 -6.46 -37.63
C GLU A 141 1.34 -6.27 -37.25
N TYR A 142 0.94 -5.06 -36.86
CA TYR A 142 -0.47 -4.70 -36.63
C TYR A 142 -1.29 -4.86 -37.93
N ARG A 143 -0.84 -4.24 -39.03
CA ARG A 143 -1.52 -4.33 -40.34
C ARG A 143 -1.68 -5.78 -40.79
N LYS A 144 -0.61 -6.57 -40.70
CA LYS A 144 -0.64 -8.00 -41.02
C LYS A 144 -1.65 -8.77 -40.16
N SER A 145 -1.75 -8.42 -38.88
CA SER A 145 -2.72 -9.05 -37.98
C SER A 145 -4.15 -8.67 -38.37
N CYS A 146 -4.39 -7.40 -38.76
CA CYS A 146 -5.67 -6.95 -39.29
C CYS A 146 -6.08 -7.70 -40.58
N GLU A 147 -5.14 -7.96 -41.50
CA GLU A 147 -5.39 -8.75 -42.71
C GLU A 147 -5.85 -10.18 -42.37
N TYR A 148 -5.25 -10.82 -41.36
CA TYR A 148 -5.67 -12.16 -40.92
C TYR A 148 -7.04 -12.18 -40.23
N VAL A 149 -7.41 -11.11 -39.53
CA VAL A 149 -8.68 -11.01 -38.80
C VAL A 149 -9.83 -10.61 -39.74
N HIS A 150 -9.57 -9.73 -40.69
CA HIS A 150 -10.58 -9.18 -41.61
C HIS A 150 -10.55 -9.82 -43.00
N GLY A 151 -9.73 -10.86 -43.21
CA GLY A 151 -9.55 -11.54 -44.49
C GLY A 151 -8.66 -10.77 -45.47
N GLY A 152 -8.68 -9.44 -45.48
CA GLY A 152 -7.88 -8.64 -46.41
C GLY A 152 -8.20 -9.00 -47.86
N ASP A 153 -7.19 -8.98 -48.73
CA ASP A 153 -7.37 -9.24 -50.17
C ASP A 153 -7.74 -10.69 -50.50
N ILE A 154 -7.59 -11.64 -49.57
CA ILE A 154 -7.96 -13.06 -49.77
C ILE A 154 -9.47 -13.21 -49.98
N LEU A 155 -10.27 -12.24 -49.52
CA LEU A 155 -11.73 -12.25 -49.72
C LEU A 155 -12.12 -11.97 -51.18
N ASN A 156 -11.17 -11.56 -52.02
CA ASN A 156 -11.38 -11.40 -53.46
C ASN A 156 -11.20 -12.73 -54.23
N ASP A 157 -10.76 -13.80 -53.58
CA ASP A 157 -10.62 -15.14 -54.16
C ASP A 157 -11.95 -15.93 -54.10
N ASP A 158 -12.00 -17.10 -54.73
CA ASP A 158 -13.16 -18.00 -54.70
C ASP A 158 -13.53 -18.40 -53.25
N LEU A 159 -14.82 -18.27 -52.91
CA LEU A 159 -15.35 -18.52 -51.56
C LEU A 159 -14.95 -19.89 -50.99
N ILE A 160 -14.86 -20.94 -51.82
CA ILE A 160 -14.52 -22.27 -51.33
C ILE A 160 -13.04 -22.37 -50.96
N PHE A 161 -12.17 -21.70 -51.72
CA PHE A 161 -10.74 -21.63 -51.47
C PHE A 161 -10.46 -20.83 -50.19
N VAL A 162 -11.17 -19.72 -50.01
CA VAL A 162 -11.12 -18.93 -48.78
C VAL A 162 -11.54 -19.78 -47.59
N PHE A 163 -12.70 -20.44 -47.63
CA PHE A 163 -13.18 -21.28 -46.53
C PHE A 163 -12.22 -22.43 -46.20
N ASP A 164 -11.61 -23.06 -47.20
CA ASP A 164 -10.60 -24.11 -46.99
C ASP A 164 -9.29 -23.56 -46.39
N ASP A 165 -8.83 -22.36 -46.78
CA ASP A 165 -7.71 -21.68 -46.11
C ASP A 165 -8.05 -21.36 -44.64
N PHE A 166 -9.28 -20.91 -44.36
CA PHE A 166 -9.75 -20.68 -42.99
C PHE A 166 -9.67 -21.96 -42.14
N ARG A 167 -10.07 -23.10 -42.68
CA ARG A 167 -10.15 -24.39 -41.97
C ARG A 167 -8.79 -25.07 -41.80
N ASN A 168 -7.93 -25.01 -42.81
CA ASN A 168 -6.78 -25.90 -42.92
C ASN A 168 -5.42 -25.21 -42.73
N LYS A 169 -5.36 -23.87 -42.76
CA LYS A 169 -4.08 -23.15 -42.64
C LYS A 169 -3.49 -23.30 -41.24
N LYS A 170 -2.39 -24.04 -41.13
CA LYS A 170 -1.62 -24.21 -39.90
C LYS A 170 -0.48 -23.20 -39.79
N MET A 171 -0.05 -22.97 -38.56
CA MET A 171 1.10 -22.11 -38.28
C MET A 171 2.40 -22.77 -38.74
N ASN A 172 3.03 -22.15 -39.74
CA ASN A 172 4.38 -22.50 -40.14
C ASN A 172 5.39 -21.67 -39.33
N ASN A 173 6.54 -22.28 -39.02
CA ASN A 173 7.69 -21.61 -38.39
C ASN A 173 7.34 -20.90 -37.07
N LYS A 174 6.90 -21.69 -36.07
CA LYS A 174 6.54 -21.24 -34.71
C LYS A 174 7.63 -20.36 -34.07
N ARG A 175 8.90 -20.74 -34.25
CA ARG A 175 10.06 -20.00 -33.74
C ARG A 175 10.10 -18.56 -34.22
N LYS A 176 9.86 -18.32 -35.52
CA LYS A 176 9.80 -16.97 -36.09
C LYS A 176 8.68 -16.12 -35.49
N LYS A 177 7.56 -16.73 -35.07
CA LYS A 177 6.46 -16.04 -34.38
C LYS A 177 6.86 -15.60 -32.98
N ILE A 178 7.51 -16.48 -32.24
CA ILE A 178 8.04 -16.18 -30.91
C ILE A 178 9.06 -15.05 -30.99
N GLU A 179 9.98 -15.08 -31.96
CA GLU A 179 10.95 -13.99 -32.16
C GLU A 179 10.29 -12.64 -32.46
N LYS A 180 9.21 -12.62 -33.23
CA LYS A 180 8.45 -11.39 -33.49
C LYS A 180 7.80 -10.83 -32.22
N ILE A 181 7.20 -11.69 -31.40
CA ILE A 181 6.63 -11.27 -30.10
C ILE A 181 7.72 -10.71 -29.20
N LYS A 182 8.89 -11.38 -29.13
CA LYS A 182 10.04 -10.91 -28.34
C LYS A 182 10.51 -9.53 -28.80
N GLN A 183 10.58 -9.29 -30.11
CA GLN A 183 10.95 -7.98 -30.66
C GLN A 183 9.94 -6.89 -30.25
N ILE A 184 8.65 -7.13 -30.46
CA ILE A 184 7.60 -6.16 -30.10
C ILE A 184 7.57 -5.91 -28.58
N LEU A 185 7.67 -6.97 -27.76
CA LEU A 185 7.74 -6.84 -26.30
C LEU A 185 8.95 -6.02 -25.84
N LYS A 186 10.12 -6.16 -26.47
CA LYS A 186 11.30 -5.37 -26.11
C LYS A 186 11.06 -3.88 -26.33
N ILE A 187 10.48 -3.53 -27.47
CA ILE A 187 10.16 -2.14 -27.84
C ILE A 187 9.12 -1.58 -26.85
N PHE A 188 7.98 -2.25 -26.74
CA PHE A 188 6.87 -1.76 -25.92
C PHE A 188 7.20 -1.68 -24.43
N ASN A 189 7.91 -2.67 -23.87
CA ASN A 189 8.32 -2.60 -22.47
C ASN A 189 9.33 -1.47 -22.20
N ARG A 190 10.17 -1.10 -23.19
CA ARG A 190 11.06 0.07 -23.07
C ARG A 190 10.25 1.37 -23.00
N LEU A 191 9.22 1.49 -23.83
CA LEU A 191 8.29 2.63 -23.80
C LEU A 191 7.50 2.68 -22.49
N LEU A 192 7.06 1.51 -21.99
CA LEU A 192 6.33 1.38 -20.74
C LEU A 192 7.15 1.86 -19.54
N LEU A 193 8.43 1.48 -19.49
CA LEU A 193 9.34 1.97 -18.45
C LEU A 193 9.45 3.49 -18.46
N PHE A 194 9.51 4.09 -19.64
CA PHE A 194 9.66 5.53 -19.78
C PHE A 194 8.39 6.28 -19.35
N GLU A 195 7.24 5.82 -19.83
CA GLU A 195 5.95 6.45 -19.59
C GLU A 195 5.49 6.28 -18.13
N ASN A 196 5.60 5.06 -17.60
CA ASN A 196 5.11 4.70 -16.28
C ASN A 196 6.25 4.54 -15.26
N TYR A 197 7.31 5.32 -15.41
CA TYR A 197 8.52 5.26 -14.59
C TYR A 197 8.23 5.24 -13.09
N ASN A 198 7.53 6.25 -12.54
CA ASN A 198 7.28 6.37 -11.10
C ASN A 198 6.53 5.15 -10.55
N PHE A 199 5.50 4.70 -11.28
CA PHE A 199 4.70 3.55 -10.89
C PHE A 199 5.53 2.26 -10.86
N ILE A 200 6.31 2.02 -11.91
CA ILE A 200 7.15 0.82 -12.01
C ILE A 200 8.30 0.89 -11.00
N ASN A 201 8.92 2.06 -10.83
CA ASN A 201 9.95 2.28 -9.83
C ASN A 201 9.39 2.03 -8.43
N GLY A 202 8.22 2.55 -8.05
CA GLY A 202 7.59 2.24 -6.76
C GLY A 202 7.36 0.73 -6.56
N LYS A 203 6.86 0.02 -7.58
CA LYS A 203 6.63 -1.44 -7.52
C LYS A 203 7.91 -2.27 -7.41
N PHE A 204 9.02 -1.77 -7.95
CA PHE A 204 10.30 -2.48 -8.00
C PHE A 204 11.42 -1.79 -7.20
N HIS A 205 11.10 -0.78 -6.40
CA HIS A 205 12.07 0.10 -5.72
C HIS A 205 13.07 -0.72 -4.90
N ARG A 206 12.52 -1.70 -4.18
CA ARG A 206 13.21 -2.67 -3.33
C ARG A 206 13.42 -4.04 -3.97
N ARG A 207 12.98 -4.22 -5.22
CA ARG A 207 13.04 -5.48 -5.99
C ARG A 207 13.83 -5.29 -7.28
N LYS A 208 14.88 -4.45 -7.26
CA LYS A 208 15.69 -4.14 -8.45
C LYS A 208 16.32 -5.39 -9.07
N ILE A 209 16.68 -6.39 -8.26
CA ILE A 209 17.23 -7.68 -8.74
C ILE A 209 16.13 -8.52 -9.43
N SER A 210 14.92 -8.55 -8.89
CA SER A 210 13.76 -9.19 -9.53
C SER A 210 13.41 -8.52 -10.86
N LEU A 211 13.44 -7.20 -10.91
CA LEU A 211 13.27 -6.45 -12.16
C LEU A 211 14.35 -6.81 -13.18
N GLU A 212 15.62 -6.88 -12.74
CA GLU A 212 16.74 -7.29 -13.58
C GLU A 212 16.58 -8.72 -14.11
N TYR A 213 16.11 -9.66 -13.27
CA TYR A 213 15.84 -11.04 -13.70
C TYR A 213 14.69 -11.14 -14.72
N LEU A 214 13.60 -10.40 -14.49
CA LEU A 214 12.40 -10.45 -15.31
C LEU A 214 12.55 -9.66 -16.63
N CYS A 215 13.29 -8.55 -16.60
CA CYS A 215 13.35 -7.61 -17.70
C CYS A 215 14.73 -7.41 -18.32
N GLY A 216 15.80 -7.78 -17.61
CA GLY A 216 17.19 -7.63 -18.02
C GLY A 216 17.85 -6.38 -17.42
N LYS A 217 19.17 -6.42 -17.30
CA LYS A 217 19.99 -5.36 -16.65
C LYS A 217 19.81 -3.96 -17.26
N HIS A 218 19.60 -3.89 -18.57
CA HIS A 218 19.35 -2.62 -19.25
C HIS A 218 18.09 -1.88 -18.76
N TYR A 219 17.06 -2.60 -18.27
CA TYR A 219 15.86 -1.98 -17.68
C TYR A 219 16.20 -1.24 -16.39
N ARG A 220 17.04 -1.86 -15.54
CA ARG A 220 17.53 -1.25 -14.31
C ARG A 220 18.39 -0.02 -14.61
N ASN A 221 19.33 -0.14 -15.54
CA ASN A 221 20.17 0.98 -15.94
C ASN A 221 19.34 2.14 -16.54
N GLN A 222 18.29 1.82 -17.30
CA GLN A 222 17.38 2.83 -17.83
C GLN A 222 16.58 3.52 -16.73
N LEU A 223 16.08 2.79 -15.73
CA LEU A 223 15.44 3.40 -14.56
C LEU A 223 16.40 4.36 -13.85
N ASP A 224 17.63 3.93 -13.60
CA ASP A 224 18.64 4.75 -12.92
C ASP A 224 19.00 6.00 -13.79
N SER A 225 19.10 5.87 -15.12
CA SER A 225 19.41 6.99 -16.03
C SER A 225 18.25 7.98 -16.26
N ILE A 226 17.00 7.54 -16.15
CA ILE A 226 15.82 8.42 -16.28
C ILE A 226 15.75 9.36 -15.07
N VAL A 227 16.15 8.89 -13.88
CA VAL A 227 16.35 9.75 -12.70
C VAL A 227 17.40 10.81 -12.97
N GLU A 228 18.53 10.41 -13.56
CA GLU A 228 19.64 11.31 -13.89
C GLU A 228 19.23 12.40 -14.90
N ASN A 229 18.49 12.04 -15.95
CA ASN A 229 18.16 12.94 -17.07
C ASN A 229 16.93 13.82 -16.86
N ARG A 230 15.99 13.45 -15.97
CA ARG A 230 14.82 14.29 -15.63
C ARG A 230 15.13 15.44 -14.67
N GLY A 231 16.41 15.68 -14.35
CA GLY A 231 16.81 16.79 -13.49
C GLY A 231 16.58 16.58 -11.99
N LEU A 232 16.30 15.35 -11.55
CA LEU A 232 16.19 14.97 -10.14
C LEU A 232 17.57 14.89 -9.44
N ASN A 233 18.66 15.09 -10.18
CA ASN A 233 20.03 14.91 -9.70
C ASN A 233 20.81 16.22 -9.45
N LYS A 234 20.13 17.36 -9.24
CA LYS A 234 20.85 18.58 -8.85
C LYS A 234 21.42 18.56 -7.42
N TYR A 235 21.10 17.54 -6.62
CA TYR A 235 21.63 17.39 -5.26
C TYR A 235 22.49 16.13 -5.01
N SER A 236 22.51 15.14 -5.90
CA SER A 236 23.24 13.87 -5.65
C SER A 236 24.77 13.94 -5.82
N LYS A 237 25.32 15.09 -6.24
CA LYS A 237 26.78 15.30 -6.28
C LYS A 237 27.38 15.89 -4.99
N GLN A 238 26.58 16.14 -3.95
CA GLN A 238 27.10 16.54 -2.63
C GLN A 238 27.11 15.44 -1.57
N GLU A 239 26.45 14.29 -1.79
CA GLU A 239 26.45 13.20 -0.79
C GLU A 239 27.41 12.07 -1.16
N LYS A 240 28.70 12.33 -0.93
CA LYS A 240 29.71 11.27 -0.71
C LYS A 240 30.39 11.39 0.64
N THR A 241 29.71 12.02 1.59
CA THR A 241 29.78 11.68 3.01
C THR A 241 28.54 10.84 3.28
N MET A 242 28.66 9.61 3.77
CA MET A 242 27.50 8.82 4.18
C MET A 242 26.73 9.62 5.24
N SER A 243 25.65 10.30 4.83
CA SER A 243 24.66 10.81 5.75
C SER A 243 24.15 9.59 6.52
N LYS A 244 24.42 9.54 7.82
CA LYS A 244 23.93 8.45 8.68
C LYS A 244 22.40 8.55 8.64
N LYS A 245 21.74 7.57 8.03
CA LYS A 245 20.28 7.48 8.00
C LYS A 245 19.76 7.39 9.43
N LEU A 246 18.63 8.04 9.71
CA LEU A 246 18.06 8.06 11.05
C LEU A 246 17.72 6.64 11.53
N THR A 247 18.15 6.29 12.74
CA THR A 247 17.71 5.08 13.43
C THR A 247 16.22 5.18 13.82
N PHE A 248 15.58 4.07 14.16
CA PHE A 248 14.19 4.09 14.65
C PHE A 248 14.00 5.02 15.85
N GLN A 249 14.97 4.99 16.77
CA GLN A 249 15.00 5.86 17.94
C GLN A 249 15.15 7.33 17.54
N GLU A 250 16.02 7.65 16.58
CA GLU A 250 16.20 9.03 16.11
C GLU A 250 14.95 9.56 15.38
N ILE A 251 14.22 8.71 14.64
CA ILE A 251 12.94 9.05 14.04
C ILE A 251 11.92 9.43 15.12
N ILE A 252 11.80 8.63 16.18
CA ILE A 252 10.92 8.94 17.31
C ILE A 252 11.29 10.28 17.94
N LEU A 253 12.57 10.47 18.28
CA LEU A 253 13.05 11.70 18.91
C LEU A 253 12.83 12.93 18.03
N THR A 254 12.99 12.79 16.71
CA THR A 254 12.76 13.86 15.74
C THR A 254 11.29 14.26 15.69
N LEU A 255 10.38 13.27 15.64
CA LEU A 255 8.93 13.53 15.67
C LEU A 255 8.49 14.13 17.01
N GLN A 256 9.02 13.63 18.13
CA GLN A 256 8.75 14.21 19.46
C GLN A 256 9.17 15.66 19.52
N GLN A 257 10.40 15.99 19.09
CA GLN A 257 10.88 17.36 19.09
C GLN A 257 10.05 18.25 18.17
N PHE A 258 9.76 17.81 16.95
CA PHE A 258 8.98 18.58 15.99
C PHE A 258 7.60 18.93 16.56
N TRP A 259 6.86 17.94 17.06
CA TRP A 259 5.50 18.18 17.57
C TRP A 259 5.49 18.93 18.91
N ASN A 260 6.52 18.78 19.74
CA ASN A 260 6.75 19.65 20.90
C ASN A 260 6.86 21.12 20.47
N ASP A 261 7.61 21.39 19.40
CA ASP A 261 7.79 22.75 18.89
C ASP A 261 6.49 23.33 18.30
N GLN A 262 5.55 22.47 17.87
CA GLN A 262 4.19 22.84 17.46
C GLN A 262 3.20 22.97 18.64
N GLY A 263 3.68 22.90 19.89
CA GLY A 263 2.87 23.07 21.09
C GLY A 263 2.12 21.83 21.54
N CYS A 264 2.53 20.64 21.10
CA CYS A 264 2.01 19.38 21.66
C CYS A 264 2.71 19.05 22.98
N MET A 265 1.92 18.63 23.97
CA MET A 265 2.46 18.00 25.16
C MET A 265 2.94 16.58 24.83
N LEU A 266 4.16 16.25 25.22
CA LEU A 266 4.69 14.90 25.02
C LEU A 266 4.16 13.95 26.09
N MET A 267 3.24 13.06 25.69
CA MET A 267 2.73 12.01 26.55
C MET A 267 3.58 10.75 26.41
N GLN A 268 3.45 9.84 27.38
CA GLN A 268 4.06 8.52 27.30
C GLN A 268 3.07 7.50 26.71
N ALA A 269 3.57 6.35 26.28
CA ALA A 269 2.72 5.22 25.97
C ALA A 269 1.85 4.89 27.20
N TYR A 270 0.55 4.68 26.98
CA TYR A 270 -0.35 4.32 28.07
C TYR A 270 -0.23 2.82 28.37
N ASP A 271 -0.29 2.44 29.64
CA ASP A 271 0.24 1.18 30.17
C ASP A 271 -0.66 -0.06 30.02
N ASN A 272 -1.87 0.10 29.46
CA ASN A 272 -2.74 -1.00 29.07
C ASN A 272 -2.57 -1.41 27.60
N GLU A 273 -2.83 -2.67 27.27
CA GLU A 273 -2.88 -3.10 25.87
C GLU A 273 -4.00 -2.43 25.07
N LYS A 274 -3.69 -1.97 23.85
CA LYS A 274 -4.68 -1.44 22.91
C LYS A 274 -4.23 -1.59 21.46
N GLY A 275 -5.16 -1.44 20.52
CA GLY A 275 -4.90 -1.67 19.09
C GLY A 275 -4.47 -0.45 18.28
N ALA A 276 -4.56 0.75 18.85
CA ALA A 276 -4.18 2.03 18.24
C ALA A 276 -4.06 3.15 19.29
N GLY A 277 -3.28 4.19 18.98
CA GLY A 277 -3.14 5.43 19.76
C GLY A 277 -4.47 6.13 20.03
N THR A 278 -5.44 5.98 19.12
CA THR A 278 -6.81 6.49 19.30
C THR A 278 -7.49 5.99 20.58
N MET A 279 -7.16 4.76 21.02
CA MET A 279 -7.71 4.14 22.23
C MET A 279 -7.01 4.58 23.52
N SER A 280 -5.93 5.35 23.43
CA SER A 280 -5.34 5.94 24.63
C SER A 280 -6.31 6.95 25.25
N PRO A 281 -6.40 7.08 26.58
CA PRO A 281 -7.18 8.15 27.19
C PRO A 281 -6.68 9.55 26.79
N TYR A 282 -5.41 9.68 26.36
CA TYR A 282 -4.85 10.91 25.81
C TYR A 282 -5.46 11.32 24.47
N THR A 283 -6.15 10.42 23.77
CA THR A 283 -6.92 10.71 22.56
C THR A 283 -8.41 10.53 22.80
N PHE A 284 -8.87 9.33 23.16
CA PHE A 284 -10.30 9.01 23.24
C PHE A 284 -11.07 9.95 24.18
N LEU A 285 -10.59 10.13 25.42
CA LEU A 285 -11.27 11.01 26.37
C LEU A 285 -11.05 12.49 26.02
N ARG A 286 -9.90 12.85 25.45
CA ARG A 286 -9.55 14.25 25.16
C ARG A 286 -10.14 14.79 23.87
N ALA A 287 -10.53 13.92 22.94
CA ALA A 287 -11.21 14.30 21.70
C ALA A 287 -12.62 14.88 21.93
N ILE A 288 -13.25 14.58 23.07
CA ILE A 288 -14.61 14.99 23.43
C ILE A 288 -14.64 16.13 24.46
N GLY A 289 -15.76 16.84 24.54
CA GLY A 289 -15.91 18.03 25.38
C GLY A 289 -15.24 19.29 24.80
N PRO A 290 -15.38 20.45 25.45
CA PRO A 290 -14.94 21.74 24.89
C PRO A 290 -13.45 22.03 25.09
N GLU A 291 -12.79 21.36 26.03
CA GLU A 291 -11.40 21.67 26.42
C GLU A 291 -10.41 21.45 25.26
N PRO A 292 -9.49 22.39 24.99
CA PRO A 292 -8.43 22.23 24.01
C PRO A 292 -7.41 21.18 24.48
N TRP A 293 -6.77 20.53 23.52
CA TRP A 293 -5.81 19.46 23.80
C TRP A 293 -4.88 19.23 22.61
N ASN A 294 -3.58 19.45 22.82
CA ASN A 294 -2.53 19.12 21.85
C ASN A 294 -1.57 18.14 22.51
N ALA A 295 -1.44 16.93 21.98
CA ALA A 295 -0.55 15.91 22.51
C ALA A 295 0.10 15.08 21.42
N ALA A 296 1.33 14.64 21.67
CA ALA A 296 2.06 13.73 20.80
C ALA A 296 2.74 12.63 21.63
N TYR A 297 2.73 11.38 21.16
CA TYR A 297 3.30 10.25 21.89
C TYR A 297 3.51 9.01 21.01
N VAL A 298 4.41 8.13 21.44
CA VAL A 298 4.54 6.79 20.86
C VAL A 298 3.50 5.87 21.50
N GLU A 299 2.81 5.07 20.70
CA GLU A 299 1.86 4.06 21.17
C GLU A 299 2.20 2.66 20.60
N PRO A 300 2.80 1.77 21.42
CA PRO A 300 2.88 0.35 21.12
C PRO A 300 1.48 -0.24 21.00
N SER A 301 1.11 -0.66 19.79
CA SER A 301 -0.24 -1.09 19.44
C SER A 301 -0.25 -2.59 19.13
N ARG A 302 -1.09 -3.34 19.86
CA ARG A 302 -1.25 -4.80 19.71
C ARG A 302 -2.50 -5.14 18.92
N ARG A 303 -2.33 -5.87 17.82
CA ARG A 303 -3.38 -6.39 16.95
C ARG A 303 -3.24 -7.91 16.82
N PRO A 304 -3.85 -8.69 17.73
CA PRO A 304 -3.69 -10.14 17.74
C PRO A 304 -3.89 -10.86 16.41
N ALA A 305 -4.89 -10.46 15.63
CA ALA A 305 -5.17 -11.04 14.29
C ALA A 305 -4.09 -10.74 13.23
N ASP A 306 -3.23 -9.75 13.47
CA ASP A 306 -2.17 -9.34 12.55
C ASP A 306 -0.88 -10.14 12.72
N GLY A 307 -0.73 -10.93 13.78
CA GLY A 307 0.50 -11.71 14.02
C GLY A 307 0.86 -12.64 12.86
N ARG A 308 2.15 -12.69 12.52
CA ARG A 308 2.67 -13.55 11.41
C ARG A 308 3.92 -14.34 11.79
N TYR A 309 4.03 -14.74 13.06
CA TYR A 309 5.09 -15.62 13.57
C TYR A 309 6.53 -15.13 13.33
N GLY A 310 6.74 -13.83 13.10
CA GLY A 310 8.05 -13.28 12.76
C GLY A 310 8.47 -13.47 11.29
N GLU A 311 7.59 -14.01 10.44
CA GLU A 311 7.94 -14.40 9.07
C GLU A 311 7.55 -13.35 8.01
N ASN A 312 6.58 -12.48 8.31
CA ASN A 312 6.13 -11.47 7.38
C ASN A 312 7.00 -10.19 7.47
N PRO A 313 7.47 -9.64 6.35
CA PRO A 313 8.37 -8.48 6.36
C PRO A 313 7.69 -7.15 6.71
N ASN A 314 6.36 -7.06 6.77
CA ASN A 314 5.63 -5.79 6.93
C ASN A 314 4.46 -5.83 7.92
N ARG A 315 3.96 -7.01 8.29
CA ARG A 315 2.81 -7.17 9.19
C ARG A 315 3.28 -7.73 10.52
N LEU A 316 2.85 -7.08 11.59
CA LEU A 316 3.29 -7.30 12.97
C LEU A 316 2.09 -7.47 13.90
N TYR A 317 2.24 -8.32 14.92
CA TYR A 317 1.35 -8.43 16.07
C TYR A 317 1.38 -7.14 16.90
N GLN A 318 2.59 -6.65 17.22
CA GLN A 318 2.82 -5.38 17.91
C GLN A 318 3.67 -4.46 17.02
N HIS A 319 3.20 -3.24 16.83
CA HIS A 319 3.90 -2.19 16.08
C HIS A 319 3.81 -0.86 16.84
N HIS A 320 4.60 0.13 16.46
CA HIS A 320 4.65 1.43 17.12
C HIS A 320 3.99 2.48 16.25
N GLN A 321 2.94 3.09 16.78
CA GLN A 321 2.38 4.29 16.21
C GLN A 321 3.07 5.50 16.81
N PHE A 322 3.29 6.56 16.01
CA PHE A 322 3.46 7.89 16.56
C PHE A 322 2.12 8.61 16.42
N GLN A 323 1.53 8.96 17.55
CA GLN A 323 0.20 9.53 17.63
C GLN A 323 0.32 11.03 17.88
N VAL A 324 -0.44 11.81 17.13
CA VAL A 324 -0.61 13.25 17.35
C VAL A 324 -2.10 13.56 17.39
N VAL A 325 -2.51 14.34 18.37
CA VAL A 325 -3.86 14.90 18.44
C VAL A 325 -3.77 16.40 18.68
N MET A 326 -4.51 17.18 17.88
CA MET A 326 -4.61 18.63 18.04
C MET A 326 -6.07 19.07 18.04
N LYS A 327 -6.45 19.77 19.11
CA LYS A 327 -7.82 20.20 19.38
C LYS A 327 -7.81 21.63 19.91
N PRO A 328 -8.44 22.58 19.20
CA PRO A 328 -9.12 22.42 17.92
C PRO A 328 -8.14 22.02 16.79
N SER A 329 -8.66 21.33 15.77
CA SER A 329 -7.91 21.03 14.55
C SER A 329 -7.35 22.32 13.93
N PRO A 330 -6.02 22.43 13.72
CA PRO A 330 -5.44 23.58 13.04
C PRO A 330 -5.75 23.53 11.54
N SER A 331 -5.82 24.71 10.91
CA SER A 331 -6.14 24.84 9.48
C SER A 331 -5.00 24.34 8.57
N ASN A 332 -3.77 24.30 9.07
CA ASN A 332 -2.56 23.93 8.35
C ASN A 332 -2.00 22.55 8.75
N ILE A 333 -2.82 21.66 9.31
CA ILE A 333 -2.34 20.36 9.82
C ILE A 333 -1.62 19.50 8.76
N GLN A 334 -2.03 19.58 7.49
CA GLN A 334 -1.34 18.89 6.40
C GLN A 334 0.06 19.47 6.14
N GLU A 335 0.21 20.79 6.21
CA GLU A 335 1.52 21.47 6.05
C GLU A 335 2.45 21.05 7.19
N LEU A 336 1.97 21.09 8.43
CA LEU A 336 2.74 20.63 9.60
C LEU A 336 3.18 19.17 9.46
N TYR A 337 2.32 18.31 8.93
CA TYR A 337 2.69 16.93 8.67
C TYR A 337 3.77 16.79 7.60
N LEU A 338 3.66 17.50 6.48
CA LEU A 338 4.68 17.47 5.43
C LEU A 338 6.02 18.00 5.96
N GLU A 339 6.02 19.08 6.73
CA GLU A 339 7.21 19.59 7.42
C GLU A 339 7.80 18.54 8.38
N SER A 340 6.97 17.75 9.07
CA SER A 340 7.44 16.66 9.93
C SER A 340 8.18 15.57 9.14
N LEU A 341 7.73 15.29 7.90
CA LEU A 341 8.42 14.35 7.00
C LEU A 341 9.74 14.93 6.50
N GLU A 342 9.79 16.23 6.19
CA GLU A 342 11.03 16.93 5.84
C GLU A 342 12.07 16.85 6.96
N LYS A 343 11.66 16.97 8.23
CA LYS A 343 12.56 16.79 9.39
C LYS A 343 13.15 15.38 9.47
N LEU A 344 12.46 14.39 8.93
CA LEU A 344 12.93 13.01 8.83
C LEU A 344 13.78 12.75 7.58
N GLY A 345 14.05 13.77 6.77
CA GLY A 345 14.83 13.67 5.53
C GLY A 345 14.02 13.21 4.32
N ILE A 346 12.68 13.20 4.39
CA ILE A 346 11.80 12.87 3.27
C ILE A 346 11.36 14.17 2.62
N ASN A 347 11.90 14.49 1.44
CA ASN A 347 11.52 15.70 0.69
C ASN A 347 10.22 15.45 -0.12
N PRO A 348 9.09 16.13 0.19
CA PRO A 348 7.83 15.93 -0.52
C PRO A 348 7.88 16.20 -2.03
N LEU A 349 8.86 16.99 -2.50
CA LEU A 349 9.05 17.28 -3.93
C LEU A 349 9.77 16.16 -4.68
N GLU A 350 10.45 15.26 -3.97
CA GLU A 350 11.21 14.13 -4.54
C GLU A 350 10.43 12.81 -4.47
N HIS A 351 9.34 12.79 -3.69
CA HIS A 351 8.54 11.60 -3.42
C HIS A 351 7.08 11.76 -3.83
N ASP A 352 6.46 10.67 -4.27
CA ASP A 352 5.04 10.65 -4.60
C ASP A 352 4.22 10.47 -3.32
N ILE A 353 3.94 11.60 -2.65
CA ILE A 353 3.09 11.66 -1.46
C ILE A 353 1.64 11.93 -1.88
N ARG A 354 0.73 11.03 -1.54
CA ARG A 354 -0.70 11.15 -1.88
C ARG A 354 -1.58 11.05 -0.65
N PHE A 355 -2.52 11.98 -0.53
CA PHE A 355 -3.62 11.95 0.42
C PHE A 355 -4.82 11.30 -0.26
N VAL A 356 -5.06 10.02 0.06
CA VAL A 356 -6.17 9.24 -0.50
C VAL A 356 -7.32 9.30 0.49
N GLU A 357 -8.49 9.81 0.06
CA GLU A 357 -9.66 9.92 0.94
C GLU A 357 -10.05 8.55 1.50
N ASP A 358 -10.11 8.47 2.83
CA ASP A 358 -10.59 7.31 3.55
C ASP A 358 -11.24 7.74 4.86
N ASN A 359 -12.48 7.31 5.08
CA ASN A 359 -13.22 7.62 6.30
C ASN A 359 -12.90 6.55 7.34
N TRP A 360 -12.50 6.99 8.52
CA TRP A 360 -12.13 6.09 9.61
C TRP A 360 -13.30 5.84 10.55
N GLU A 361 -13.51 4.57 10.91
CA GLU A 361 -14.49 4.16 11.91
C GLU A 361 -13.89 3.09 12.85
N ASN A 362 -14.14 3.25 14.15
CA ASN A 362 -13.96 2.21 15.15
C ASN A 362 -15.29 1.89 15.83
N PRO A 363 -15.98 0.82 15.40
CA PRO A 363 -17.27 0.43 15.93
C PRO A 363 -17.24 0.12 17.44
N SER A 364 -16.13 -0.44 17.96
CA SER A 364 -16.03 -0.85 19.36
C SER A 364 -15.97 0.32 20.32
N THR A 365 -15.46 1.47 19.88
CA THR A 365 -15.41 2.70 20.71
C THR A 365 -16.47 3.73 20.29
N GLY A 366 -17.26 3.44 19.25
CA GLY A 366 -18.25 4.37 18.72
C GLY A 366 -17.63 5.66 18.17
N SER A 367 -16.45 5.55 17.58
CA SER A 367 -15.66 6.67 17.07
C SER A 367 -15.63 6.66 15.55
N ALA A 368 -15.79 7.84 14.93
CA ALA A 368 -15.79 7.99 13.49
C ALA A 368 -15.28 9.38 13.08
N GLY A 369 -14.63 9.45 11.94
CA GLY A 369 -14.09 10.70 11.39
C GLY A 369 -13.87 10.64 9.88
N LEU A 370 -13.75 11.83 9.28
CA LEU A 370 -13.34 11.98 7.89
C LEU A 370 -11.81 12.07 7.84
N GLY A 371 -11.18 11.64 6.75
CA GLY A 371 -9.72 11.72 6.70
C GLY A 371 -9.09 11.22 5.42
N TRP A 372 -7.79 10.94 5.53
CA TRP A 372 -6.98 10.44 4.43
C TRP A 372 -6.03 9.36 4.93
N GLU A 373 -5.83 8.34 4.12
CA GLU A 373 -4.60 7.56 4.15
C GLU A 373 -3.51 8.32 3.39
N VAL A 374 -2.33 8.44 3.98
CA VAL A 374 -1.16 9.03 3.30
C VAL A 374 -0.26 7.93 2.78
N TRP A 375 -0.09 7.93 1.46
CA TRP A 375 0.74 6.98 0.73
C TRP A 375 2.02 7.66 0.26
N LEU A 376 3.17 7.07 0.60
CA LEU A 376 4.51 7.47 0.17
C LEU A 376 5.06 6.40 -0.78
N ASP A 377 5.26 6.74 -2.05
CA ASP A 377 5.79 5.84 -3.10
C ASP A 377 5.11 4.45 -3.16
N GLY A 378 3.79 4.43 -2.91
CA GLY A 378 2.99 3.21 -2.94
C GLY A 378 2.97 2.39 -1.65
N MET A 379 3.41 2.97 -0.52
CA MET A 379 3.24 2.41 0.81
C MET A 379 2.51 3.41 1.72
N GLU A 380 1.40 2.98 2.32
CA GLU A 380 0.66 3.75 3.32
C GLU A 380 1.53 3.93 4.59
N ILE A 381 1.81 5.17 4.98
CA ILE A 381 2.70 5.50 6.12
C ILE A 381 2.00 6.25 7.25
N THR A 382 0.81 6.81 7.02
CA THR A 382 0.11 7.65 8.00
C THR A 382 -1.40 7.61 7.77
N GLN A 383 -2.18 7.65 8.84
CA GLN A 383 -3.61 7.93 8.81
C GLN A 383 -3.88 9.35 9.34
N PHE A 384 -4.66 10.13 8.61
CA PHE A 384 -5.30 11.35 9.08
C PHE A 384 -6.74 11.06 9.46
N THR A 385 -7.23 11.65 10.56
CA THR A 385 -8.64 11.57 10.93
C THR A 385 -9.09 12.85 11.65
N TYR A 386 -10.14 13.48 11.14
CA TYR A 386 -10.86 14.56 11.80
C TYR A 386 -12.07 13.96 12.48
N PHE A 387 -11.98 13.76 13.80
CA PHE A 387 -13.09 13.16 14.53
C PHE A 387 -14.35 13.99 14.36
N GLN A 388 -15.45 13.29 14.02
CA GLN A 388 -16.80 13.83 14.03
C GLN A 388 -17.55 13.31 15.26
N GLN A 389 -17.23 12.08 15.67
CA GLN A 389 -17.81 11.42 16.83
C GLN A 389 -16.76 10.58 17.54
N VAL A 390 -16.75 10.60 18.87
CA VAL A 390 -15.94 9.71 19.72
C VAL A 390 -16.80 9.28 20.91
N GLY A 391 -16.82 7.97 21.22
CA GLY A 391 -17.66 7.46 22.31
C GLY A 391 -19.16 7.71 22.08
N GLY A 392 -19.61 7.81 20.83
CA GLY A 392 -21.01 8.16 20.51
C GLY A 392 -21.39 9.63 20.78
N LEU A 393 -20.42 10.49 21.09
CA LEU A 393 -20.62 11.93 21.29
C LEU A 393 -20.03 12.70 20.11
N ALA A 394 -20.74 13.72 19.64
CA ALA A 394 -20.20 14.65 18.66
C ALA A 394 -19.01 15.40 19.25
N THR A 395 -17.94 15.55 18.49
CA THR A 395 -16.77 16.31 18.90
C THR A 395 -16.99 17.81 18.68
N GLY A 396 -16.73 18.62 19.69
CA GLY A 396 -16.85 20.07 19.61
C GLY A 396 -15.93 20.75 20.62
N PRO A 397 -14.79 21.33 20.19
CA PRO A 397 -14.30 21.44 18.80
C PRO A 397 -13.78 20.13 18.19
N VAL A 398 -13.68 20.09 16.86
CA VAL A 398 -13.11 18.96 16.10
C VAL A 398 -11.64 18.74 16.46
N THR A 399 -11.26 17.49 16.64
CA THR A 399 -9.87 17.07 16.90
C THR A 399 -9.28 16.49 15.62
N ALA A 400 -8.11 16.97 15.21
CA ALA A 400 -7.31 16.34 14.19
C ALA A 400 -6.41 15.28 14.83
N GLU A 401 -6.47 14.06 14.31
CA GLU A 401 -5.59 12.94 14.63
C GLU A 401 -4.65 12.69 13.44
N VAL A 402 -3.35 12.57 13.72
CA VAL A 402 -2.32 12.15 12.77
C VAL A 402 -1.58 10.96 13.37
N THR A 403 -1.64 9.82 12.68
CA THR A 403 -1.13 8.54 13.19
C THR A 403 -0.10 7.97 12.23
N TYR A 404 1.18 8.08 12.57
CA TYR A 404 2.28 7.57 11.76
C TYR A 404 2.54 6.09 12.05
N GLY A 405 2.75 5.28 11.01
CA GLY A 405 3.27 3.92 11.15
C GLY A 405 4.80 3.94 11.18
N LEU A 406 5.39 3.91 12.38
CA LEU A 406 6.83 4.14 12.55
C LEU A 406 7.70 3.09 11.84
N GLU A 407 7.33 1.81 11.85
CA GLU A 407 8.11 0.77 11.18
C GLU A 407 8.12 0.94 9.66
N ARG A 408 6.98 1.36 9.07
CA ARG A 408 6.91 1.63 7.63
C ARG A 408 7.76 2.85 7.26
N LEU A 409 7.67 3.91 8.07
CA LEU A 409 8.43 5.14 7.90
C LEU A 409 9.94 4.89 8.03
N ALA A 410 10.36 4.16 9.07
CA ALA A 410 11.75 3.77 9.28
C ALA A 410 12.26 2.83 8.19
N SER A 411 11.46 1.86 7.76
CA SER A 411 11.82 1.00 6.62
C SER A 411 12.06 1.81 5.35
N TYR A 412 11.32 2.90 5.17
CA TYR A 412 11.51 3.86 4.09
C TYR A 412 12.82 4.62 4.21
N ILE A 413 13.00 5.35 5.32
CA ILE A 413 14.18 6.18 5.56
C ILE A 413 15.48 5.35 5.51
N GLN A 414 15.46 4.14 6.08
CA GLN A 414 16.62 3.26 6.13
C GLN A 414 16.83 2.44 4.84
N GLU A 415 15.85 2.43 3.94
CA GLU A 415 15.81 1.65 2.69
C GLU A 415 15.99 0.13 2.92
N VAL A 416 15.22 -0.44 3.85
CA VAL A 416 15.23 -1.88 4.16
C VAL A 416 13.94 -2.58 3.74
N ASP A 417 14.03 -3.84 3.31
CA ASP A 417 12.90 -4.58 2.74
C ASP A 417 11.99 -5.24 3.79
N SER A 418 12.49 -5.34 5.02
CA SER A 418 11.85 -6.01 6.14
C SER A 418 11.94 -5.13 7.37
N VAL A 419 10.83 -5.02 8.11
CA VAL A 419 10.79 -4.30 9.39
C VAL A 419 11.82 -4.83 10.39
N TYR A 420 12.18 -6.11 10.32
CA TYR A 420 13.18 -6.71 11.21
C TYR A 420 14.62 -6.29 10.91
N ASP A 421 14.87 -5.69 9.74
CA ASP A 421 16.18 -5.17 9.36
C ASP A 421 16.39 -3.70 9.69
N ILE A 422 15.35 -3.02 10.17
CA ILE A 422 15.44 -1.66 10.70
C ILE A 422 16.48 -1.63 11.82
N GLU A 423 17.40 -0.68 11.76
CA GLU A 423 18.28 -0.33 12.86
C GLU A 423 17.50 0.51 13.88
N TRP A 424 17.28 -0.08 15.06
CA TRP A 424 16.56 0.55 16.16
C TRP A 424 17.39 1.68 16.77
N ALA A 425 18.64 1.35 17.09
CA ALA A 425 19.69 2.21 17.62
C ALA A 425 21.04 1.67 17.15
N ASP A 426 22.13 2.39 17.41
CA ASP A 426 23.49 2.09 16.92
C ASP A 426 23.87 0.60 17.10
N GLY A 427 23.89 -0.15 16.00
CA GLY A 427 24.23 -1.57 15.97
C GLY A 427 23.15 -2.55 16.41
N VAL A 428 21.95 -2.12 16.80
CA VAL A 428 20.84 -2.98 17.25
C VAL A 428 19.70 -2.94 16.25
N LYS A 429 19.29 -4.10 15.73
CA LYS A 429 18.16 -4.22 14.81
C LYS A 429 16.83 -4.44 15.54
N TYR A 430 15.74 -3.98 14.93
CA TYR A 430 14.37 -4.27 15.34
C TYR A 430 14.13 -5.78 15.47
N GLY A 431 14.66 -6.59 14.54
CA GLY A 431 14.51 -8.04 14.58
C GLY A 431 15.14 -8.72 15.80
N GLU A 432 16.24 -8.16 16.32
CA GLU A 432 16.92 -8.68 17.51
C GLU A 432 16.10 -8.44 18.79
N ILE A 433 15.20 -7.47 18.77
CA ILE A 433 14.31 -7.12 19.88
C ILE A 433 12.95 -7.82 19.73
N PHE A 434 12.38 -7.85 18.51
CA PHE A 434 10.95 -8.12 18.32
C PHE A 434 10.60 -9.42 17.58
N ILE A 435 11.53 -10.14 16.93
CA ILE A 435 11.18 -11.41 16.24
C ILE A 435 10.67 -12.46 17.22
N GLN A 436 11.36 -12.64 18.35
CA GLN A 436 10.97 -13.66 19.33
C GLN A 436 9.61 -13.31 19.99
N PRO A 437 9.38 -12.08 20.48
CA PRO A 437 8.05 -11.67 20.94
C PRO A 437 6.96 -11.82 19.88
N GLU A 438 7.21 -11.46 18.62
CA GLU A 438 6.24 -11.63 17.53
C GLU A 438 5.82 -13.10 17.34
N TYR A 439 6.80 -14.02 17.36
CA TYR A 439 6.55 -15.46 17.30
C TYR A 439 5.71 -15.94 18.50
N GLU A 440 6.14 -15.59 19.72
CA GLU A 440 5.48 -16.03 20.95
C GLU A 440 4.04 -15.51 21.06
N HIS A 441 3.82 -14.23 20.76
CA HIS A 441 2.49 -13.63 20.76
C HIS A 441 1.58 -14.22 19.68
N SER A 442 2.10 -14.44 18.47
CA SER A 442 1.35 -15.11 17.39
C SER A 442 0.91 -16.51 17.82
N LYS A 443 1.85 -17.33 18.30
CA LYS A 443 1.56 -18.68 18.79
C LYS A 443 0.56 -18.67 19.94
N TYR A 444 0.73 -17.75 20.89
CA TYR A 444 -0.20 -17.62 22.01
C TYR A 444 -1.62 -17.32 21.53
N SER A 445 -1.81 -16.25 20.75
CA SER A 445 -3.14 -15.81 20.34
C SER A 445 -3.84 -16.76 19.36
N PHE A 446 -3.11 -17.46 18.50
CA PHE A 446 -3.71 -18.37 17.52
C PHE A 446 -3.90 -19.80 18.03
N GLU A 447 -3.03 -20.28 18.91
CA GLU A 447 -2.97 -21.71 19.26
C GLU A 447 -3.18 -21.98 20.75
N ILE A 448 -2.54 -21.21 21.63
CA ILE A 448 -2.36 -21.60 23.05
C ILE A 448 -3.37 -20.93 24.00
N SER A 449 -3.86 -19.73 23.69
CA SER A 449 -4.68 -18.95 24.63
C SER A 449 -5.96 -19.70 25.03
N ASP A 450 -6.25 -19.70 26.34
CA ASP A 450 -7.43 -20.34 26.93
C ASP A 450 -8.71 -19.53 26.64
N GLN A 451 -9.61 -20.12 25.86
CA GLN A 451 -10.85 -19.48 25.43
C GLN A 451 -11.83 -19.29 26.59
N GLU A 452 -11.96 -20.28 27.47
CA GLU A 452 -12.90 -20.20 28.60
C GLU A 452 -12.49 -19.12 29.59
N MET A 453 -11.19 -19.05 29.90
CA MET A 453 -10.64 -17.99 30.74
C MET A 453 -10.83 -16.60 30.11
N LEU A 454 -10.59 -16.45 28.80
CA LEU A 454 -10.76 -15.17 28.12
C LEU A 454 -12.22 -14.71 28.10
N LEU A 455 -13.17 -15.62 27.89
CA LEU A 455 -14.61 -15.33 27.98
C LEU A 455 -14.99 -14.87 29.40
N GLU A 456 -14.55 -15.60 30.42
CA GLU A 456 -14.82 -15.25 31.82
C GLU A 456 -14.21 -13.89 32.20
N ASN A 457 -12.99 -13.62 31.74
CA ASN A 457 -12.31 -12.34 31.96
C ASN A 457 -13.06 -11.18 31.28
N PHE A 458 -13.57 -11.38 30.06
CA PHE A 458 -14.35 -10.35 29.38
C PHE A 458 -15.55 -9.92 30.23
N ASP A 459 -16.33 -10.89 30.72
CA ASP A 459 -17.51 -10.63 31.54
C ASP A 459 -17.17 -10.00 32.89
N LYS A 460 -16.09 -10.45 33.54
CA LYS A 460 -15.59 -9.86 34.80
C LYS A 460 -15.15 -8.41 34.60
N PHE A 461 -14.40 -8.12 33.53
CA PHE A 461 -13.93 -6.77 33.23
C PHE A 461 -15.09 -5.84 32.87
N GLU A 462 -16.07 -6.31 32.10
CA GLU A 462 -17.25 -5.51 31.77
C GLU A 462 -18.02 -5.13 33.04
N LYS A 463 -18.25 -6.11 33.93
CA LYS A 463 -18.94 -5.88 35.21
C LYS A 463 -18.18 -4.87 36.09
N GLU A 464 -16.86 -4.97 36.16
CA GLU A 464 -16.06 -4.06 36.98
C GLU A 464 -15.99 -2.65 36.37
N ALA A 465 -15.96 -2.51 35.04
CA ALA A 465 -16.13 -1.22 34.37
C ALA A 465 -17.46 -0.56 34.76
N GLY A 466 -18.55 -1.33 34.76
CA GLY A 466 -19.88 -0.88 35.20
C GLY A 466 -19.88 -0.38 36.64
N ARG A 467 -19.31 -1.16 37.57
CA ARG A 467 -19.20 -0.78 38.99
C ARG A 467 -18.39 0.50 39.20
N ALA A 468 -17.26 0.65 38.50
CA ALA A 468 -16.47 1.88 38.57
C ALA A 468 -17.25 3.11 38.05
N LEU A 469 -18.09 2.93 37.02
CA LEU A 469 -18.94 4.00 36.49
C LEU A 469 -20.07 4.39 37.45
N GLU A 470 -20.62 3.46 38.22
CA GLU A 470 -21.62 3.75 39.26
C GLU A 470 -21.08 4.72 40.33
N GLU A 471 -19.77 4.66 40.59
CA GLU A 471 -19.04 5.57 41.49
C GLU A 471 -18.50 6.83 40.79
N GLY A 472 -18.79 7.02 39.50
CA GLY A 472 -18.28 8.16 38.71
C GLY A 472 -16.78 8.10 38.39
N LEU A 473 -16.12 6.95 38.55
CA LEU A 473 -14.68 6.78 38.36
C LEU A 473 -14.34 6.47 36.88
N VAL A 474 -14.23 7.53 36.08
CA VAL A 474 -14.04 7.45 34.62
C VAL A 474 -12.77 6.70 34.20
N HIS A 475 -11.61 7.06 34.76
CA HIS A 475 -10.33 6.51 34.31
C HIS A 475 -10.20 5.01 34.61
N PRO A 476 -10.49 4.53 35.85
CA PRO A 476 -10.53 3.10 36.12
C PRO A 476 -11.55 2.34 35.26
N ALA A 477 -12.73 2.91 35.03
CA ALA A 477 -13.71 2.30 34.14
C ALA A 477 -13.18 2.15 32.71
N TYR A 478 -12.49 3.18 32.19
CA TYR A 478 -11.91 3.14 30.86
C TYR A 478 -10.80 2.10 30.72
N ASP A 479 -9.99 1.89 31.77
CA ASP A 479 -9.00 0.81 31.78
C ASP A 479 -9.64 -0.56 31.56
N TYR A 480 -10.77 -0.82 32.20
CA TYR A 480 -11.52 -2.05 31.98
C TYR A 480 -12.17 -2.12 30.59
N VAL A 481 -12.53 -0.99 29.97
CA VAL A 481 -12.95 -0.97 28.55
C VAL A 481 -11.81 -1.41 27.63
N LEU A 482 -10.58 -0.94 27.87
CA LEU A 482 -9.40 -1.38 27.11
C LEU A 482 -9.14 -2.88 27.30
N LYS A 483 -9.25 -3.38 28.53
CA LYS A 483 -9.11 -4.81 28.84
C LYS A 483 -10.18 -5.66 28.15
N CYS A 484 -11.44 -5.22 28.13
CA CYS A 484 -12.50 -5.87 27.36
C CYS A 484 -12.16 -5.90 25.87
N SER A 485 -11.71 -4.77 25.31
CA SER A 485 -11.35 -4.68 23.89
C SER A 485 -10.17 -5.59 23.52
N HIS A 486 -9.12 -5.64 24.33
CA HIS A 486 -7.97 -6.50 24.05
C HIS A 486 -8.32 -7.97 24.23
N THR A 487 -9.07 -8.32 25.28
CA THR A 487 -9.58 -9.69 25.50
C THR A 487 -10.44 -10.16 24.33
N PHE A 488 -11.32 -9.30 23.81
CA PHE A 488 -12.10 -9.59 22.61
C PHE A 488 -11.20 -9.83 21.39
N ASN A 489 -10.18 -9.02 21.17
CA ASN A 489 -9.26 -9.21 20.05
C ASN A 489 -8.48 -10.54 20.15
N LEU A 490 -8.16 -11.01 21.36
CA LEU A 490 -7.56 -12.32 21.58
C LEU A 490 -8.53 -13.46 21.25
N LEU A 491 -9.77 -13.37 21.73
CA LEU A 491 -10.84 -14.35 21.42
C LEU A 491 -11.09 -14.44 19.91
N ASP A 492 -11.11 -13.29 19.24
CA ASP A 492 -11.32 -13.19 17.80
C ASP A 492 -10.15 -13.80 17.01
N ALA A 493 -8.91 -13.48 17.37
CA ALA A 493 -7.72 -14.08 16.76
C ALA A 493 -7.66 -15.61 16.97
N ARG A 494 -8.14 -16.10 18.12
CA ARG A 494 -8.21 -17.53 18.43
C ARG A 494 -9.26 -18.29 17.62
N GLY A 495 -10.18 -17.57 16.97
CA GLY A 495 -11.33 -18.14 16.26
C GLY A 495 -12.45 -18.61 17.20
N ALA A 496 -12.50 -18.09 18.43
CA ALA A 496 -13.46 -18.49 19.46
C ALA A 496 -14.82 -17.80 19.34
N VAL A 497 -14.94 -16.77 18.49
CA VAL A 497 -16.13 -15.93 18.37
C VAL A 497 -16.74 -16.08 16.97
N SER A 498 -18.00 -16.49 16.90
CA SER A 498 -18.73 -16.52 15.63
C SER A 498 -19.04 -15.11 15.13
N VAL A 499 -19.36 -14.98 13.83
CA VAL A 499 -19.73 -13.69 13.21
C VAL A 499 -20.89 -13.02 13.95
N THR A 500 -21.87 -13.80 14.43
CA THR A 500 -23.04 -13.28 15.17
C THR A 500 -22.65 -12.79 16.57
N GLU A 501 -21.80 -13.53 17.29
CA GLU A 501 -21.35 -13.15 18.63
C GLU A 501 -20.43 -11.92 18.60
N ARG A 502 -19.64 -11.77 17.54
CA ARG A 502 -18.72 -10.65 17.34
C ARG A 502 -19.43 -9.30 17.43
N ALA A 503 -20.59 -9.17 16.76
CA ALA A 503 -21.40 -7.96 16.81
C ALA A 503 -21.90 -7.66 18.24
N GLY A 504 -22.22 -8.69 19.01
CA GLY A 504 -22.63 -8.59 20.42
C GLY A 504 -21.51 -8.05 21.32
N TYR A 505 -20.30 -8.61 21.21
CA TYR A 505 -19.13 -8.13 21.96
C TYR A 505 -18.79 -6.68 21.62
N ILE A 506 -18.76 -6.32 20.34
CA ILE A 506 -18.51 -4.93 19.90
C ILE A 506 -19.56 -3.97 20.47
N ALA A 507 -20.85 -4.36 20.45
CA ALA A 507 -21.90 -3.53 21.01
C ALA A 507 -21.77 -3.32 22.53
N ARG A 508 -21.37 -4.37 23.27
CA ARG A 508 -21.08 -4.31 24.71
C ARG A 508 -19.95 -3.34 25.04
N ILE A 509 -18.80 -3.46 24.35
CA ILE A 509 -17.66 -2.55 24.50
C ILE A 509 -18.08 -1.11 24.16
N ARG A 510 -18.80 -0.92 23.05
CA ARG A 510 -19.28 0.39 22.61
C ARG A 510 -20.20 1.04 23.62
N ASN A 511 -21.07 0.26 24.27
CA ASN A 511 -21.97 0.78 25.30
C ASN A 511 -21.19 1.30 26.51
N LEU A 512 -20.19 0.54 27.00
CA LEU A 512 -19.32 1.02 28.07
C LEU A 512 -18.54 2.27 27.67
N ALA A 513 -17.89 2.26 26.50
CA ALA A 513 -17.12 3.40 25.99
C ALA A 513 -17.99 4.68 25.89
N ARG A 514 -19.26 4.54 25.48
CA ARG A 514 -20.21 5.65 25.43
C ARG A 514 -20.59 6.18 26.81
N VAL A 515 -20.78 5.32 27.80
CA VAL A 515 -21.06 5.77 29.17
C VAL A 515 -19.83 6.46 29.75
N VAL A 516 -18.64 5.87 29.60
CA VAL A 516 -17.36 6.50 29.98
C VAL A 516 -17.22 7.90 29.36
N ALA A 517 -17.47 8.05 28.05
CA ALA A 517 -17.36 9.32 27.35
C ALA A 517 -18.30 10.39 27.92
N LYS A 518 -19.56 10.03 28.19
CA LYS A 518 -20.55 10.93 28.82
C LYS A 518 -20.14 11.34 30.23
N THR A 519 -19.74 10.36 31.06
CA THR A 519 -19.32 10.61 32.43
C THR A 519 -18.05 11.46 32.45
N PHE A 520 -17.10 11.25 31.53
CA PHE A 520 -15.92 12.10 31.39
C PHE A 520 -16.30 13.56 31.17
N VAL A 521 -17.10 13.85 30.13
CA VAL A 521 -17.49 15.24 29.83
C VAL A 521 -18.26 15.87 30.99
N ALA A 522 -19.13 15.12 31.65
CA ALA A 522 -19.85 15.58 32.83
C ALA A 522 -18.90 15.91 34.00
N GLU A 523 -17.91 15.06 34.27
CA GLU A 523 -16.91 15.32 35.32
C GLU A 523 -16.01 16.52 34.98
N ARG A 524 -15.61 16.67 33.70
CA ARG A 524 -14.88 17.86 33.25
C ARG A 524 -15.70 19.13 33.46
N LYS A 525 -17.00 19.09 33.17
CA LYS A 525 -17.94 20.20 33.44
C LYS A 525 -18.06 20.50 34.93
N ARG A 526 -18.21 19.47 35.77
CA ARG A 526 -18.29 19.60 37.24
C ARG A 526 -17.04 20.25 37.83
N LEU A 527 -15.87 19.98 37.25
CA LEU A 527 -14.61 20.61 37.60
C LEU A 527 -14.42 22.01 36.96
N GLY A 528 -15.42 22.52 36.25
CA GLY A 528 -15.40 23.83 35.61
C GLY A 528 -14.47 23.90 34.40
N TYR A 529 -14.28 22.81 33.66
CA TYR A 529 -13.44 22.73 32.45
C TYR A 529 -12.04 23.39 32.64
N PRO A 530 -11.18 22.81 33.49
CA PRO A 530 -9.97 23.49 33.96
C PRO A 530 -8.94 23.82 32.88
N LEU A 531 -9.02 23.21 31.68
CA LEU A 531 -8.15 23.52 30.53
C LEU A 531 -8.69 24.62 29.61
N LEU A 532 -9.91 25.12 29.84
CA LEU A 532 -10.42 26.30 29.14
C LEU A 532 -9.83 27.58 29.73
N ASP A 533 -9.66 28.60 28.88
CA ASP A 533 -9.45 29.97 29.33
C ASP A 533 -10.68 30.50 30.09
N GLU A 534 -10.47 31.51 30.93
CA GLU A 534 -11.50 32.03 31.82
C GLU A 534 -12.73 32.57 31.08
N ALA A 535 -12.53 33.25 29.95
CA ALA A 535 -13.62 33.85 29.18
C ALA A 535 -14.50 32.77 28.53
N THR A 536 -13.91 31.78 27.88
CA THR A 536 -14.63 30.67 27.25
C THR A 536 -15.34 29.81 28.31
N ARG A 537 -14.67 29.56 29.44
CA ARG A 537 -15.24 28.82 30.58
C ARG A 537 -16.49 29.52 31.13
N ALA A 538 -16.41 30.82 31.40
CA ALA A 538 -17.52 31.59 31.94
C ALA A 538 -18.73 31.57 30.99
N LYS A 539 -18.49 31.70 29.68
CA LYS A 539 -19.53 31.62 28.66
C LYS A 539 -20.25 30.27 28.65
N LEU A 540 -19.51 29.17 28.55
CA LEU A 540 -20.10 27.83 28.47
C LEU A 540 -20.86 27.42 29.73
N LEU A 541 -20.34 27.79 30.91
CA LEU A 541 -21.03 27.49 32.17
C LEU A 541 -22.31 28.34 32.36
N ALA A 542 -22.39 29.52 31.76
CA ALA A 542 -23.59 30.36 31.79
C ALA A 542 -24.68 29.87 30.83
N GLU A 543 -24.31 29.43 29.61
CA GLU A 543 -25.24 28.87 28.61
C GLU A 543 -25.95 27.59 29.10
N ASP A 544 -25.37 26.89 30.07
CA ASP A 544 -25.92 25.68 30.68
C ASP A 544 -26.81 25.93 31.92
N ALA A 545 -26.85 27.17 32.44
CA ALA A 545 -27.64 27.56 33.60
C ALA A 545 -29.00 28.19 33.23
N GLU A 546 -29.17 28.56 31.95
CA GLU A 546 -30.45 28.91 31.31
C GLU A 546 -31.15 27.67 30.75
#